data_AF-A0A968NQT9-F1
#
_entry.id   AF-A0A968NQT9-F1
#
_cell.length_a   1.000
_cell.length_b   1.000
_cell.length_c   1.000
_cell.angle_alpha   90.00
_cell.angle_beta   90.00
_cell.angle_gamma   90.00
#
_symmetry.space_group_name_H-M   'P 1'
#
loop_
_entity.id
_entity.type
_entity.pdbx_description
1 polymer ?
#
loop_
_entity_poly.entity_id
_entity_poly.type
_entity_poly.pdbx_seq_one_letter_code
_entity_poly.pdbx_strand_id
1 'polypeptide(L)'
;MTPERYCDRQGYLLDAASGYPTVKQLFESFCRNGPESRLELIESRLMVGNSIAGSRLLLRQLLQGWGAGAAVALAPIELWIEALKQSFNLMIPAEANLSSVLDHLQAQTAQFDYQPEDLSSGYRGEENNHNDIRSYLSRALWLVAQQIGGRSSERDFVMRLGDNGFTPDVLFYFGQNRNQLCSWYLDGAAELVIEIIRPGHEYADRTVKRDYYAAASVLHYWLIDPRSEQIEFWALIDGSYHQQFLDLDGCYRPASIAGLAFCPATLWDEDNWYCGRLEQDLFRLEVPPQPCQKIAAVDDRLAWGRLAWGRLAFAPDVQLEATPLSFEQYICWAPPAKFEFWEGKPRIGGDRGIRNLIGMLLMAFGLTSSVRVLPPQAWIRALRQRLEWEQSDRKRKAQWWQLAHQAAALLRESYGVDRISVIGDLVRSDLLNYWSDLTLVVWGDKLKHEYQIYQTLSKLGELPQLNIRLPA
;
A
#
# COMPACT_ATOMS: atom_id res chain seq x y z
N MET A 1 9.19 -30.46 6.75
CA MET A 1 7.73 -30.29 6.85
C MET A 1 7.40 -30.07 8.32
N THR A 2 7.42 -28.82 8.74
CA THR A 2 6.98 -28.36 10.07
C THR A 2 5.53 -27.92 9.97
N PRO A 3 4.68 -28.15 11.00
CA PRO A 3 3.24 -27.93 10.91
C PRO A 3 2.91 -26.45 10.67
N GLU A 4 1.72 -26.25 10.10
CA GLU A 4 1.05 -25.06 9.57
C GLU A 4 0.84 -23.89 10.56
N ARG A 5 1.63 -23.82 11.63
CA ARG A 5 1.53 -22.85 12.72
C ARG A 5 2.44 -21.65 12.46
N TYR A 6 1.84 -20.48 12.29
CA TYR A 6 2.53 -19.20 12.18
C TYR A 6 2.13 -18.30 13.34
N CYS A 7 3.02 -17.40 13.72
CA CYS A 7 2.75 -16.43 14.77
C CYS A 7 2.55 -15.04 14.17
N ASP A 8 1.86 -14.19 14.92
CA ASP A 8 1.89 -12.75 14.67
C ASP A 8 3.30 -12.17 14.92
N ARG A 9 3.47 -10.86 14.69
CA ARG A 9 4.74 -10.15 14.89
C ARG A 9 5.27 -10.26 16.32
N GLN A 10 4.43 -10.54 17.31
CA GLN A 10 4.79 -10.57 18.73
C GLN A 10 4.87 -12.02 19.26
N GLY A 11 4.90 -13.01 18.37
CA GLY A 11 5.12 -14.42 18.70
C GLY A 11 3.86 -15.17 19.14
N TYR A 12 2.67 -14.58 19.00
CA TYR A 12 1.43 -15.23 19.38
C TYR A 12 0.91 -16.13 18.27
N LEU A 13 0.57 -17.36 18.64
CA LEU A 13 0.11 -18.36 17.70
C LEU A 13 -1.21 -17.94 17.04
N LEU A 14 -1.20 -17.90 15.70
CA LEU A 14 -2.38 -17.75 14.86
C LEU A 14 -2.73 -19.15 14.33
N ASP A 15 -3.89 -19.68 14.71
CA ASP A 15 -4.32 -21.03 14.31
C ASP A 15 -5.81 -21.11 13.98
N ALA A 16 -6.19 -22.25 13.37
CA ALA A 16 -7.56 -22.52 12.95
C ALA A 16 -8.55 -22.58 14.12
N ALA A 17 -8.13 -23.07 15.29
CA ALA A 17 -8.96 -23.07 16.50
C ALA A 17 -9.31 -21.64 16.97
N SER A 18 -8.54 -20.67 16.50
CA SER A 18 -8.68 -19.25 16.80
C SER A 18 -9.37 -18.46 15.68
N GLY A 19 -9.89 -19.17 14.66
CA GLY A 19 -10.58 -18.55 13.53
C GLY A 19 -9.65 -17.94 12.47
N TYR A 20 -8.36 -18.33 12.46
CA TYR A 20 -7.40 -17.92 11.43
C TYR A 20 -7.20 -19.03 10.39
N PRO A 21 -7.05 -18.69 9.10
CA PRO A 21 -6.71 -19.67 8.08
C PRO A 21 -5.31 -20.25 8.31
N THR A 22 -5.04 -21.45 7.79
CA THR A 22 -3.67 -21.97 7.72
C THR A 22 -2.81 -21.09 6.80
N VAL A 23 -1.48 -21.15 6.95
CA VAL A 23 -0.56 -20.42 6.05
C VAL A 23 -0.86 -20.71 4.58
N LYS A 24 -1.14 -21.99 4.26
CA LYS A 24 -1.45 -22.42 2.90
C LYS A 24 -2.75 -21.79 2.40
N GLN A 25 -3.83 -21.85 3.19
CA GLN A 25 -5.11 -21.23 2.83
C GLN A 25 -4.98 -19.72 2.65
N LEU A 26 -4.21 -19.05 3.52
CA LEU A 26 -3.97 -17.62 3.41
C LEU A 26 -3.16 -17.27 2.16
N PHE A 27 -2.10 -18.04 1.85
CA PHE A 27 -1.30 -17.87 0.63
C PHE A 27 -2.15 -18.07 -0.62
N GLU A 28 -2.93 -19.15 -0.69
CA GLU A 28 -3.82 -19.43 -1.82
C GLU A 28 -4.85 -18.32 -2.01
N SER A 29 -5.45 -17.82 -0.92
CA SER A 29 -6.36 -16.66 -0.95
C SER A 29 -5.65 -15.38 -1.41
N PHE A 30 -4.45 -15.10 -0.91
CA PHE A 30 -3.67 -13.91 -1.28
C PHE A 30 -3.28 -13.91 -2.77
N CYS A 31 -2.87 -15.07 -3.30
CA CYS A 31 -2.47 -15.20 -4.70
C CYS A 31 -3.66 -15.19 -5.65
N ARG A 32 -4.74 -15.93 -5.34
CA ARG A 32 -5.87 -16.13 -6.26
C ARG A 32 -6.94 -15.05 -6.15
N ASN A 33 -7.21 -14.61 -4.92
CA ASN A 33 -8.32 -13.72 -4.61
C ASN A 33 -7.82 -12.34 -4.16
N GLY A 34 -6.52 -12.12 -3.97
CA GLY A 34 -6.00 -10.84 -3.52
C GLY A 34 -6.31 -9.71 -4.52
N PRO A 35 -6.56 -8.48 -4.05
CA PRO A 35 -6.83 -7.35 -4.94
C PRO A 35 -5.59 -7.03 -5.78
N GLU A 36 -5.78 -6.37 -6.92
CA GLU A 36 -4.66 -5.83 -7.69
C GLU A 36 -3.72 -4.99 -6.81
N SER A 37 -2.41 -5.07 -7.07
CA SER A 37 -1.36 -4.38 -6.31
C SER A 37 -1.35 -2.87 -6.61
N ARG A 38 -2.45 -2.20 -6.27
CA ARG A 38 -2.72 -0.78 -6.58
C ARG A 38 -3.30 -0.12 -5.33
N LEU A 39 -2.78 1.04 -4.98
CA LEU A 39 -3.20 1.81 -3.79
C LEU A 39 -3.54 3.23 -4.22
N GLU A 40 -4.82 3.58 -4.22
CA GLU A 40 -5.32 4.89 -4.67
C GLU A 40 -6.10 5.59 -3.56
N LEU A 41 -6.12 6.92 -3.60
CA LEU A 41 -7.00 7.73 -2.77
C LEU A 41 -8.15 8.24 -3.65
N ILE A 42 -9.37 7.79 -3.37
CA ILE A 42 -10.57 8.23 -4.09
C ILE A 42 -11.63 8.57 -3.05
N GLU A 43 -12.19 9.78 -3.13
CA GLU A 43 -13.23 10.29 -2.23
C GLU A 43 -12.84 10.18 -0.75
N SER A 44 -11.60 10.58 -0.43
CA SER A 44 -11.03 10.49 0.93
C SER A 44 -10.96 9.07 1.50
N ARG A 45 -10.97 8.02 0.65
CA ARG A 45 -10.85 6.61 1.05
C ARG A 45 -9.72 5.91 0.31
N LEU A 46 -9.03 5.02 1.02
CA LEU A 46 -8.02 4.16 0.41
C LEU A 46 -8.70 3.05 -0.41
N MET A 47 -8.52 3.10 -1.72
CA MET A 47 -8.99 2.10 -2.68
C MET A 47 -7.86 1.15 -3.03
N VAL A 48 -8.10 -0.16 -2.91
CA VAL A 48 -7.13 -1.21 -3.22
C VAL A 48 -7.66 -2.04 -4.38
N GLY A 49 -6.88 -2.14 -5.45
CA GLY A 49 -7.27 -2.88 -6.66
C GLY A 49 -8.59 -2.38 -7.27
N ASN A 50 -8.70 -1.06 -7.44
CA ASN A 50 -9.83 -0.38 -8.09
C ASN A 50 -11.21 -0.59 -7.44
N SER A 51 -11.31 -1.14 -6.22
CA SER A 51 -12.60 -1.38 -5.57
C SER A 51 -12.56 -1.31 -4.04
N ILE A 52 -13.69 -0.95 -3.44
CA ILE A 52 -13.85 -0.97 -1.98
C ILE A 52 -13.84 -2.40 -1.43
N ALA A 53 -14.33 -3.37 -2.21
CA ALA A 53 -14.27 -4.79 -1.88
C ALA A 53 -12.81 -5.27 -1.81
N GLY A 54 -11.96 -4.79 -2.72
CA GLY A 54 -10.50 -5.01 -2.68
C GLY A 54 -9.85 -4.42 -1.42
N SER A 55 -10.21 -3.19 -1.03
CA SER A 55 -9.74 -2.61 0.24
C SER A 55 -10.13 -3.46 1.45
N ARG A 56 -11.37 -3.95 1.48
CA ARG A 56 -11.89 -4.77 2.58
C ARG A 56 -11.23 -6.15 2.62
N LEU A 57 -11.00 -6.75 1.45
CA LEU A 57 -10.32 -8.03 1.33
C LEU A 57 -8.85 -7.93 1.74
N LEU A 58 -8.16 -6.86 1.35
CA LEU A 58 -6.79 -6.62 1.83
C LEU A 58 -6.77 -6.50 3.35
N LEU A 59 -7.67 -5.72 3.96
CA LEU A 59 -7.76 -5.59 5.42
C LEU A 59 -7.91 -6.97 6.08
N ARG A 60 -8.80 -7.82 5.57
CA ARG A 60 -8.97 -9.19 6.06
C ARG A 60 -7.67 -9.99 5.95
N GLN A 61 -7.04 -10.02 4.79
CA GLN A 61 -5.81 -10.80 4.55
C GLN A 61 -4.64 -10.30 5.42
N LEU A 62 -4.51 -8.98 5.58
CA LEU A 62 -3.53 -8.39 6.49
C LEU A 62 -3.78 -8.84 7.92
N LEU A 63 -5.01 -8.76 8.41
CA LEU A 63 -5.32 -9.15 9.79
C LEU A 63 -5.30 -10.66 10.02
N GLN A 64 -5.56 -11.47 8.99
CA GLN A 64 -5.34 -12.92 9.07
C GLN A 64 -3.85 -13.26 9.17
N GLY A 65 -2.98 -12.55 8.46
CA GLY A 65 -1.53 -12.78 8.50
C GLY A 65 -0.81 -12.15 9.70
N TRP A 66 -1.26 -10.97 10.14
CA TRP A 66 -0.63 -10.19 11.20
C TRP A 66 -1.38 -10.26 12.53
N GLY A 67 -2.57 -10.84 12.56
CA GLY A 67 -3.41 -10.91 13.75
C GLY A 67 -4.16 -9.61 14.05
N ALA A 68 -5.26 -9.73 14.78
CA ALA A 68 -6.03 -8.60 15.29
C ALA A 68 -5.18 -7.65 16.18
N GLY A 69 -4.12 -8.16 16.80
CA GLY A 69 -3.11 -7.40 17.56
C GLY A 69 -2.57 -6.18 16.80
N ALA A 70 -2.34 -6.35 15.49
CA ALA A 70 -1.85 -5.32 14.60
C ALA A 70 -2.80 -4.13 14.46
N ALA A 71 -4.11 -4.39 14.46
CA ALA A 71 -5.15 -3.37 14.40
C ALA A 71 -5.46 -2.78 15.78
N VAL A 72 -5.62 -3.59 16.82
CA VAL A 72 -6.01 -3.08 18.14
C VAL A 72 -5.00 -2.11 18.73
N ALA A 73 -3.74 -2.15 18.30
CA ALA A 73 -2.72 -1.18 18.69
C ALA A 73 -2.93 0.24 18.13
N LEU A 74 -3.86 0.45 17.19
CA LEU A 74 -4.04 1.70 16.46
C LEU A 74 -5.22 2.56 16.92
N ALA A 75 -6.01 2.11 17.90
CA ALA A 75 -7.11 2.88 18.48
C ALA A 75 -7.29 2.54 19.98
N PRO A 76 -7.92 3.40 20.80
CA PRO A 76 -8.25 3.11 22.20
C PRO A 76 -9.05 1.80 22.39
N ILE A 77 -8.82 1.10 23.51
CA ILE A 77 -9.47 -0.19 23.81
C ILE A 77 -11.00 -0.03 23.86
N GLU A 78 -11.46 1.09 24.38
CA GLU A 78 -12.87 1.43 24.55
C GLU A 78 -13.61 1.52 23.21
N LEU A 79 -12.97 2.08 22.18
CA LEU A 79 -13.56 2.14 20.83
C LEU A 79 -13.71 0.74 20.22
N TRP A 80 -12.74 -0.15 20.44
CA TRP A 80 -12.85 -1.54 19.98
C TRP A 80 -13.97 -2.29 20.68
N ILE A 81 -14.11 -2.10 21.99
CA ILE A 81 -15.19 -2.71 22.78
C ILE A 81 -16.55 -2.24 22.28
N GLU A 82 -16.72 -0.92 22.05
CA GLU A 82 -17.98 -0.38 21.53
C GLU A 82 -18.26 -0.86 20.10
N ALA A 83 -17.24 -0.92 19.22
CA ALA A 83 -17.39 -1.47 17.87
C ALA A 83 -17.82 -2.95 17.88
N LEU A 84 -17.23 -3.78 18.75
CA LEU A 84 -17.61 -5.19 18.90
C LEU A 84 -19.04 -5.35 19.40
N LYS A 85 -19.43 -4.55 20.40
CA LYS A 85 -20.80 -4.50 20.93
C LYS A 85 -21.81 -4.15 19.84
N GLN A 86 -21.58 -3.09 19.07
CA GLN A 86 -22.47 -2.68 17.98
C GLN A 86 -22.52 -3.71 16.84
N SER A 87 -21.38 -4.29 16.48
CA SER A 87 -21.27 -5.15 15.29
C SER A 87 -21.82 -6.55 15.51
N PHE A 88 -21.64 -7.08 16.71
CA PHE A 88 -22.01 -8.45 17.07
C PHE A 88 -23.19 -8.51 18.06
N ASN A 89 -23.85 -7.38 18.33
CA ASN A 89 -24.97 -7.25 19.27
C ASN A 89 -24.64 -7.83 20.65
N LEU A 90 -23.44 -7.54 21.16
CA LEU A 90 -22.96 -8.05 22.45
C LEU A 90 -23.43 -7.15 23.58
N MET A 91 -23.65 -7.73 24.75
CA MET A 91 -23.98 -6.97 25.96
C MET A 91 -22.72 -6.62 26.75
N ILE A 92 -22.70 -5.43 27.35
CA ILE A 92 -21.62 -4.99 28.25
C ILE A 92 -22.24 -4.67 29.61
N PRO A 93 -21.72 -5.21 30.73
CA PRO A 93 -22.20 -4.89 32.07
C PRO A 93 -21.92 -3.43 32.44
N ALA A 94 -22.92 -2.74 33.00
CA ALA A 94 -22.73 -1.44 33.62
C ALA A 94 -21.86 -1.62 34.88
N GLU A 95 -20.74 -0.90 34.99
CA GLU A 95 -19.79 -0.91 36.13
C GLU A 95 -18.73 -2.03 36.18
N ALA A 96 -18.36 -2.62 35.02
CA ALA A 96 -17.21 -3.54 34.96
C ALA A 96 -15.90 -2.84 34.55
N ASN A 97 -14.79 -3.27 35.14
CA ASN A 97 -13.45 -2.93 34.63
C ASN A 97 -13.17 -3.66 33.30
N LEU A 98 -12.17 -3.20 32.55
CA LEU A 98 -11.84 -3.74 31.22
C LEU A 98 -11.61 -5.27 31.22
N SER A 99 -10.96 -5.82 32.24
CA SER A 99 -10.73 -7.27 32.32
C SER A 99 -12.05 -8.04 32.40
N SER A 100 -12.95 -7.59 33.29
CA SER A 100 -14.27 -8.20 33.46
C SER A 100 -15.16 -8.03 32.22
N VAL A 101 -15.06 -6.89 31.53
CA VAL A 101 -15.74 -6.70 30.23
C VAL A 101 -15.24 -7.74 29.21
N LEU A 102 -13.93 -7.91 29.07
CA LEU A 102 -13.35 -8.88 28.13
C LEU A 102 -13.68 -10.33 28.51
N ASP A 103 -13.81 -10.67 29.80
CA ASP A 103 -14.31 -11.98 30.25
C ASP A 103 -15.76 -12.22 29.81
N HIS A 104 -16.60 -11.21 29.97
CA HIS A 104 -18.01 -11.29 29.59
C HIS A 104 -18.20 -11.41 28.08
N LEU A 105 -17.44 -10.64 27.29
CA LEU A 105 -17.44 -10.74 25.83
C LEU A 105 -16.92 -12.11 25.36
N GLN A 106 -15.86 -12.63 26.00
CA GLN A 106 -15.33 -13.96 25.69
C GLN A 106 -16.36 -15.06 25.93
N ALA A 107 -17.14 -14.96 27.01
CA ALA A 107 -18.19 -15.93 27.33
C ALA A 107 -19.35 -15.89 26.31
N GLN A 108 -19.82 -14.68 25.95
CA GLN A 108 -20.88 -14.51 24.96
C GLN A 108 -20.47 -15.00 23.56
N THR A 109 -19.19 -14.87 23.22
CA THR A 109 -18.69 -15.23 21.89
C THR A 109 -18.10 -16.64 21.82
N ALA A 110 -18.11 -17.41 22.91
CA ALA A 110 -17.47 -18.74 22.93
C ALA A 110 -18.01 -19.71 21.86
N GLN A 111 -19.30 -19.59 21.51
CA GLN A 111 -19.97 -20.41 20.50
C GLN A 111 -20.46 -19.59 19.30
N PHE A 112 -19.91 -18.39 19.09
CA PHE A 112 -20.33 -17.53 17.98
C PHE A 112 -19.92 -18.15 16.64
N ASP A 113 -20.92 -18.50 15.82
CA ASP A 113 -20.71 -19.02 14.46
C ASP A 113 -20.39 -17.86 13.52
N TYR A 114 -19.08 -17.64 13.30
CA TYR A 114 -18.60 -16.58 12.42
C TYR A 114 -18.62 -17.03 10.97
N GLN A 115 -19.37 -16.30 10.15
CA GLN A 115 -19.38 -16.47 8.70
C GLN A 115 -18.67 -15.28 8.04
N PRO A 116 -17.50 -15.49 7.38
CA PRO A 116 -16.79 -14.42 6.72
C PRO A 116 -17.59 -13.89 5.53
N GLU A 117 -17.63 -12.57 5.35
CA GLU A 117 -18.28 -11.97 4.18
C GLU A 117 -17.67 -12.50 2.87
N ASP A 118 -18.51 -12.75 1.87
CA ASP A 118 -18.04 -13.10 0.54
C ASP A 118 -17.50 -11.85 -0.16
N LEU A 119 -16.18 -11.78 -0.29
CA LEU A 119 -15.46 -10.64 -0.87
C LEU A 119 -14.73 -11.10 -2.13
N SER A 120 -15.03 -10.44 -3.24
CA SER A 120 -14.29 -10.57 -4.50
C SER A 120 -13.74 -9.21 -4.91
N SER A 121 -12.46 -9.17 -5.27
CA SER A 121 -11.77 -7.95 -5.67
C SER A 121 -11.45 -7.89 -7.16
N GLY A 122 -12.13 -8.71 -7.97
CA GLY A 122 -11.71 -8.99 -9.34
C GLY A 122 -10.61 -10.05 -9.41
N TYR A 123 -10.35 -10.54 -10.62
CA TYR A 123 -9.34 -11.57 -10.87
C TYR A 123 -8.02 -10.90 -11.23
N ARG A 124 -6.93 -11.25 -10.53
CA ARG A 124 -5.58 -10.71 -10.85
C ARG A 124 -5.12 -11.06 -12.28
N GLY A 125 -5.77 -12.01 -12.98
CA GLY A 125 -5.41 -12.36 -14.36
C GLY A 125 -4.24 -13.35 -14.45
N GLU A 126 -4.03 -13.92 -15.63
CA GLU A 126 -2.70 -14.37 -16.04
C GLU A 126 -1.85 -13.11 -16.26
N GLU A 127 -0.74 -12.97 -15.52
CA GLU A 127 0.00 -11.70 -15.44
C GLU A 127 0.72 -11.29 -16.73
N ASN A 128 0.96 -12.23 -17.65
CA ASN A 128 1.90 -12.07 -18.75
C ASN A 128 1.47 -10.94 -19.71
N ASN A 129 0.29 -11.03 -20.35
CA ASN A 129 -0.06 -10.09 -21.42
C ASN A 129 -0.26 -8.65 -20.92
N HIS A 130 -0.80 -8.45 -19.72
CA HIS A 130 -0.95 -7.10 -19.15
C HIS A 130 0.40 -6.46 -18.83
N ASN A 131 1.30 -7.17 -18.14
CA ASN A 131 2.56 -6.60 -17.70
C ASN A 131 3.48 -6.35 -18.90
N ASP A 132 3.44 -7.21 -19.91
CA ASP A 132 4.22 -7.08 -21.14
C ASP A 132 3.76 -5.88 -21.97
N ILE A 133 2.45 -5.74 -22.21
CA ILE A 133 1.86 -4.57 -22.88
C ILE A 133 2.22 -3.28 -22.14
N ARG A 134 2.09 -3.26 -20.79
CA ARG A 134 2.48 -2.08 -19.99
C ARG A 134 3.94 -1.74 -20.17
N SER A 135 4.83 -2.72 -20.09
CA SER A 135 6.27 -2.54 -20.22
C SER A 135 6.63 -2.02 -21.61
N TYR A 136 5.97 -2.54 -22.65
CA TYR A 136 6.18 -2.10 -24.03
C TYR A 136 5.75 -0.64 -24.23
N LEU A 137 4.52 -0.29 -23.82
CA LEU A 137 4.00 1.09 -23.90
C LEU A 137 4.86 2.08 -23.12
N SER A 138 5.24 1.71 -21.89
CA SER A 138 6.00 2.59 -21.00
C SER A 138 7.39 2.89 -21.55
N ARG A 139 8.09 1.86 -22.05
CA ARG A 139 9.39 2.01 -22.73
C ARG A 139 9.27 2.89 -23.98
N ALA A 140 8.28 2.63 -24.84
CA ALA A 140 8.13 3.38 -26.08
C ALA A 140 7.78 4.85 -25.82
N LEU A 141 6.88 5.13 -24.87
CA LEU A 141 6.55 6.51 -24.46
C LEU A 141 7.72 7.21 -23.75
N TRP A 142 8.53 6.48 -22.99
CA TRP A 142 9.73 7.05 -22.37
C TRP A 142 10.71 7.56 -23.42
N LEU A 143 10.90 6.82 -24.53
CA LEU A 143 11.75 7.22 -25.65
C LEU A 143 11.18 8.42 -26.42
N VAL A 144 9.86 8.46 -26.61
CA VAL A 144 9.15 9.61 -27.18
C VAL A 144 9.37 10.85 -26.31
N ALA A 145 9.20 10.75 -24.98
CA ALA A 145 9.43 11.84 -24.04
C ALA A 145 10.86 12.39 -24.11
N GLN A 146 11.87 11.56 -24.40
CA GLN A 146 13.24 12.04 -24.59
C GLN A 146 13.43 12.89 -25.85
N GLN A 147 12.53 12.79 -26.84
CA GLN A 147 12.65 13.44 -28.15
C GLN A 147 11.75 14.68 -28.32
N ILE A 148 10.55 14.68 -27.74
CA ILE A 148 9.59 15.80 -27.90
C ILE A 148 9.45 16.68 -26.65
N GLY A 149 10.17 16.34 -25.58
CA GLY A 149 10.01 16.96 -24.27
C GLY A 149 8.94 16.27 -23.45
N GLY A 150 8.95 16.53 -22.15
CA GLY A 150 8.06 15.87 -21.21
C GLY A 150 8.68 14.68 -20.48
N ARG A 151 7.83 13.85 -19.88
CA ARG A 151 8.16 12.63 -19.14
C ARG A 151 7.03 11.63 -19.25
N SER A 152 7.39 10.36 -19.11
CA SER A 152 6.44 9.31 -18.78
C SER A 152 6.67 8.80 -17.36
N SER A 153 5.62 8.28 -16.75
CA SER A 153 5.69 7.56 -15.47
C SER A 153 4.78 6.35 -15.54
N GLU A 154 5.10 5.34 -14.76
CA GLU A 154 4.41 4.04 -14.77
C GLU A 154 3.57 3.87 -13.50
N ARG A 155 3.04 2.66 -13.33
CA ARG A 155 2.38 2.19 -12.11
C ARG A 155 3.14 2.62 -10.84
N ASP A 156 2.38 2.87 -9.78
CA ASP A 156 2.84 3.28 -8.45
C ASP A 156 3.38 4.73 -8.36
N PHE A 157 3.39 5.48 -9.46
CA PHE A 157 3.55 6.93 -9.42
C PHE A 157 2.19 7.63 -9.32
N VAL A 158 2.00 8.43 -8.27
CA VAL A 158 0.69 9.05 -7.97
C VAL A 158 0.46 10.26 -8.87
N MET A 159 -0.74 10.39 -9.43
CA MET A 159 -1.27 11.62 -10.02
C MET A 159 -2.35 12.21 -9.11
N ARG A 160 -2.09 13.39 -8.55
CA ARG A 160 -3.02 14.13 -7.70
C ARG A 160 -4.02 14.88 -8.57
N LEU A 161 -5.31 14.57 -8.41
CA LEU A 161 -6.43 15.26 -9.04
C LEU A 161 -7.38 15.77 -7.94
N GLY A 162 -7.23 17.05 -7.56
CA GLY A 162 -7.91 17.59 -6.40
C GLY A 162 -7.41 16.92 -5.11
N ASP A 163 -8.33 16.32 -4.36
CA ASP A 163 -8.01 15.55 -3.15
C ASP A 163 -7.81 14.05 -3.41
N ASN A 164 -7.94 13.61 -4.67
CA ASN A 164 -7.74 12.22 -5.06
C ASN A 164 -6.29 11.98 -5.52
N GLY A 165 -5.81 10.76 -5.31
CA GLY A 165 -4.52 10.26 -5.79
C GLY A 165 -4.72 8.99 -6.59
N PHE A 166 -4.54 9.07 -7.91
CA PHE A 166 -4.66 7.95 -8.83
C PHE A 166 -3.28 7.38 -9.16
N THR A 167 -3.20 6.09 -9.50
CA THR A 167 -1.96 5.44 -9.93
C THR A 167 -2.18 4.72 -11.26
N PRO A 168 -2.26 5.46 -12.38
CA PRO A 168 -2.53 4.85 -13.68
C PRO A 168 -1.40 3.93 -14.13
N ASP A 169 -1.68 3.03 -15.08
CA ASP A 169 -0.64 2.13 -15.59
C ASP A 169 0.46 2.89 -16.35
N VAL A 170 0.08 3.89 -17.16
CA VAL A 170 1.01 4.77 -17.86
C VAL A 170 0.51 6.21 -17.86
N LEU A 171 1.41 7.13 -17.54
CA LEU A 171 1.25 8.58 -17.60
C LEU A 171 2.20 9.15 -18.63
N PHE A 172 1.76 10.12 -19.42
CA PHE A 172 2.63 10.96 -20.25
C PHE A 172 2.27 12.43 -20.06
N TYR A 173 3.28 13.24 -19.72
CA TYR A 173 3.07 14.63 -19.33
C TYR A 173 4.21 15.57 -19.69
N PHE A 174 3.90 16.86 -19.86
CA PHE A 174 4.88 17.87 -20.31
C PHE A 174 5.40 18.83 -19.24
N GLY A 175 4.80 18.91 -18.05
CA GLY A 175 5.29 19.79 -16.98
C GLY A 175 5.29 21.26 -17.40
N GLN A 176 4.12 21.88 -17.33
CA GLN A 176 3.88 23.27 -17.75
C GLN A 176 2.78 23.87 -16.85
N ASN A 177 1.88 24.70 -17.40
CA ASN A 177 0.75 25.28 -16.66
C ASN A 177 -0.34 24.26 -16.27
N ARG A 178 -0.23 22.98 -16.69
CA ARG A 178 -1.24 21.92 -16.46
C ARG A 178 -0.91 21.01 -15.29
N ASN A 179 0.36 20.71 -15.10
CA ASN A 179 0.84 19.79 -14.09
C ASN A 179 2.24 20.16 -13.61
N GLN A 180 2.50 19.84 -12.36
CA GLN A 180 3.78 20.05 -11.70
C GLN A 180 4.31 18.71 -11.20
N LEU A 181 5.51 18.36 -11.66
CA LEU A 181 6.18 17.17 -11.14
C LEU A 181 6.73 17.45 -9.74
N CYS A 182 6.23 16.74 -8.74
CA CYS A 182 6.77 16.70 -7.40
C CYS A 182 7.71 15.50 -7.22
N SER A 183 8.31 15.36 -6.04
CA SER A 183 9.27 14.28 -5.78
C SER A 183 8.66 12.87 -5.83
N TRP A 184 7.37 12.74 -5.48
CA TRP A 184 6.68 11.44 -5.31
C TRP A 184 5.34 11.34 -6.05
N TYR A 185 4.90 12.42 -6.68
CA TYR A 185 3.62 12.49 -7.37
C TYR A 185 3.66 13.55 -8.47
N LEU A 186 2.73 13.47 -9.41
CA LEU A 186 2.38 14.52 -10.36
C LEU A 186 1.21 15.32 -9.77
N ASP A 187 1.37 16.62 -9.57
CA ASP A 187 0.27 17.49 -9.17
C ASP A 187 -0.44 18.03 -10.43
N GLY A 188 -1.71 17.67 -10.63
CA GLY A 188 -2.49 18.05 -11.80
C GLY A 188 -2.56 16.99 -12.89
N ALA A 189 -3.40 17.27 -13.89
CA ALA A 189 -3.74 16.31 -14.93
C ALA A 189 -2.61 16.10 -15.94
N ALA A 190 -2.29 14.84 -16.20
CA ALA A 190 -1.43 14.45 -17.33
C ALA A 190 -2.11 14.76 -18.69
N GLU A 191 -1.29 14.90 -19.72
CA GLU A 191 -1.77 15.04 -21.10
C GLU A 191 -2.35 13.72 -21.64
N LEU A 192 -1.75 12.59 -21.28
CA LEU A 192 -2.24 11.25 -21.62
C LEU A 192 -2.20 10.32 -20.40
N VAL A 193 -3.30 9.63 -20.18
CA VAL A 193 -3.43 8.52 -19.24
C VAL A 193 -3.79 7.26 -20.01
N ILE A 194 -3.08 6.16 -19.75
CA ILE A 194 -3.40 4.83 -20.30
C ILE A 194 -3.67 3.87 -19.14
N GLU A 195 -4.80 3.17 -19.21
CA GLU A 195 -5.14 2.06 -18.31
C GLU A 195 -5.24 0.77 -19.11
N ILE A 196 -4.66 -0.31 -18.58
CA ILE A 196 -4.72 -1.64 -19.19
C ILE A 196 -5.70 -2.46 -18.37
N ILE A 197 -6.86 -2.72 -18.95
CA ILE A 197 -7.99 -3.31 -18.24
C ILE A 197 -7.65 -4.72 -17.77
N ARG A 198 -8.01 -5.01 -16.51
CA ARG A 198 -8.03 -6.36 -15.95
C ARG A 198 -9.45 -6.91 -15.85
N PRO A 199 -9.64 -8.23 -15.99
CA PRO A 199 -10.94 -8.86 -15.78
C PRO A 199 -11.53 -8.55 -14.39
N GLY A 200 -12.75 -8.00 -14.36
CA GLY A 200 -13.45 -7.61 -13.13
C GLY A 200 -13.18 -6.16 -12.67
N HIS A 201 -12.35 -5.40 -13.38
CA HIS A 201 -12.07 -3.99 -13.11
C HIS A 201 -12.65 -3.04 -14.16
N GLU A 202 -13.40 -3.57 -15.13
CA GLU A 202 -13.93 -2.84 -16.28
C GLU A 202 -14.76 -1.61 -15.85
N TYR A 203 -15.61 -1.76 -14.84
CA TYR A 203 -16.44 -0.64 -14.35
C TYR A 203 -15.61 0.51 -13.77
N ALA A 204 -14.52 0.19 -13.05
CA ALA A 204 -13.68 1.22 -12.46
C ALA A 204 -12.96 2.03 -13.53
N ASP A 205 -12.36 1.38 -14.52
CA ASP A 205 -11.60 2.07 -15.57
C ASP A 205 -12.53 2.71 -16.63
N ARG A 206 -13.61 2.04 -17.04
CA ARG A 206 -14.52 2.53 -18.10
C ARG A 206 -15.49 3.61 -17.64
N THR A 207 -15.82 3.64 -16.35
CA THR A 207 -16.81 4.58 -15.79
C THR A 207 -16.16 5.49 -14.77
N VAL A 208 -15.78 4.96 -13.61
CA VAL A 208 -15.37 5.78 -12.45
C VAL A 208 -14.18 6.67 -12.78
N LYS A 209 -13.06 6.07 -13.22
CA LYS A 209 -11.84 6.82 -13.55
C LYS A 209 -12.02 7.71 -14.77
N ARG A 210 -12.77 7.26 -15.79
CA ARG A 210 -13.08 8.09 -16.96
C ARG A 210 -13.75 9.41 -16.54
N ASP A 211 -14.74 9.35 -15.64
CA ASP A 211 -15.46 10.53 -15.18
C ASP A 211 -14.54 11.46 -14.36
N TYR A 212 -13.70 10.89 -13.48
CA TYR A 212 -12.69 11.65 -12.73
C TYR A 212 -11.64 12.31 -13.62
N TYR A 213 -11.13 11.60 -14.62
CA TYR A 213 -10.15 12.12 -15.57
C TYR A 213 -10.77 13.21 -16.45
N ALA A 214 -12.03 13.06 -16.87
CA ALA A 214 -12.74 14.10 -17.61
C ALA A 214 -12.90 15.38 -16.77
N ALA A 215 -13.38 15.23 -15.53
CA ALA A 215 -13.58 16.35 -14.61
C ALA A 215 -12.27 17.08 -14.28
N ALA A 216 -11.15 16.34 -14.20
CA ALA A 216 -9.83 16.90 -14.00
C ALA A 216 -9.16 17.41 -15.29
N SER A 217 -9.86 17.36 -16.42
CA SER A 217 -9.40 17.81 -17.73
C SER A 217 -8.20 17.05 -18.31
N VAL A 218 -8.02 15.76 -17.99
CA VAL A 218 -7.06 14.89 -18.72
C VAL A 218 -7.42 14.88 -20.21
N LEU A 219 -6.46 15.16 -21.09
CA LEU A 219 -6.77 15.44 -22.51
C LEU A 219 -7.02 14.16 -23.31
N HIS A 220 -6.23 13.13 -23.05
CA HIS A 220 -6.36 11.83 -23.70
C HIS A 220 -6.43 10.72 -22.66
N TYR A 221 -7.43 9.85 -22.80
CA TYR A 221 -7.59 8.67 -21.97
C TYR A 221 -7.73 7.43 -22.84
N TRP A 222 -6.78 6.51 -22.73
CA TRP A 222 -6.79 5.27 -23.51
C TRP A 222 -7.06 4.08 -22.61
N LEU A 223 -8.01 3.25 -23.02
CA LEU A 223 -8.32 1.98 -22.38
C LEU A 223 -7.86 0.86 -23.29
N ILE A 224 -6.96 0.02 -22.80
CA ILE A 224 -6.43 -1.12 -23.55
C ILE A 224 -6.98 -2.39 -22.91
N ASP A 225 -7.65 -3.23 -23.69
CA ASP A 225 -8.13 -4.53 -23.25
C ASP A 225 -7.30 -5.64 -23.93
N PRO A 226 -6.34 -6.25 -23.20
CA PRO A 226 -5.51 -7.33 -23.73
C PRO A 226 -6.30 -8.56 -24.17
N ARG A 227 -7.50 -8.80 -23.62
CA ARG A 227 -8.29 -10.00 -23.92
C ARG A 227 -9.03 -9.89 -25.24
N SER A 228 -9.54 -8.71 -25.54
CA SER A 228 -10.27 -8.46 -26.78
C SER A 228 -9.38 -7.88 -27.88
N GLU A 229 -8.11 -7.57 -27.57
CA GLU A 229 -7.17 -6.88 -28.46
C GLU A 229 -7.76 -5.54 -28.98
N GLN A 230 -8.41 -4.81 -28.07
CA GLN A 230 -9.06 -3.54 -28.38
C GLN A 230 -8.44 -2.38 -27.61
N ILE A 231 -8.47 -1.20 -28.25
CA ILE A 231 -8.11 0.06 -27.65
C ILE A 231 -9.25 1.04 -27.85
N GLU A 232 -9.70 1.67 -26.76
CA GLU A 232 -10.62 2.80 -26.82
C GLU A 232 -9.86 4.08 -26.59
N PHE A 233 -9.88 4.95 -27.61
CA PHE A 233 -9.28 6.27 -27.54
C PHE A 233 -10.34 7.29 -27.13
N TRP A 234 -10.16 7.95 -26.00
CA TRP A 234 -11.02 9.05 -25.57
C TRP A 234 -10.24 10.35 -25.62
N ALA A 235 -10.78 11.36 -26.31
CA ALA A 235 -10.23 12.71 -26.34
C ALA A 235 -11.20 13.68 -25.66
N LEU A 236 -10.69 14.54 -24.79
CA LEU A 236 -11.48 15.56 -24.12
C LEU A 236 -11.74 16.72 -25.09
N ILE A 237 -13.01 16.96 -25.41
CA ILE A 237 -13.47 18.02 -26.29
C ILE A 237 -14.60 18.75 -25.56
N ASP A 238 -14.46 20.07 -25.40
CA ASP A 238 -15.45 20.93 -24.74
C ASP A 238 -15.92 20.42 -23.35
N GLY A 239 -15.00 19.81 -22.59
CA GLY A 239 -15.25 19.32 -21.23
C GLY A 239 -15.86 17.92 -21.12
N SER A 240 -16.07 17.22 -22.25
CA SER A 240 -16.54 15.83 -22.25
C SER A 240 -15.63 14.93 -23.08
N TYR A 241 -15.58 13.64 -22.75
CA TYR A 241 -14.84 12.66 -23.55
C TYR A 241 -15.62 12.23 -24.79
N HIS A 242 -14.98 12.30 -25.94
CA HIS A 242 -15.48 11.79 -27.21
C HIS A 242 -14.59 10.63 -27.67
N GLN A 243 -15.21 9.50 -28.00
CA GLN A 243 -14.48 8.36 -28.56
C GLN A 243 -13.89 8.74 -29.91
N GLN A 244 -12.62 8.38 -30.09
CA GLN A 244 -11.86 8.57 -31.31
C GLN A 244 -11.51 7.21 -31.91
N PHE A 245 -11.14 7.24 -33.19
CA PHE A 245 -10.81 6.04 -33.94
C PHE A 245 -9.46 6.24 -34.64
N LEU A 246 -8.86 5.12 -35.03
CA LEU A 246 -7.70 5.14 -35.91
C LEU A 246 -8.08 5.79 -37.24
N ASP A 247 -7.11 6.47 -37.84
CA ASP A 247 -7.28 7.05 -39.15
C ASP A 247 -7.01 6.04 -40.28
N LEU A 248 -6.93 6.52 -41.53
CA LEU A 248 -6.71 5.68 -42.70
C LEU A 248 -5.32 5.01 -42.73
N ASP A 249 -4.35 5.56 -42.01
CA ASP A 249 -3.00 4.97 -41.85
C ASP A 249 -2.98 3.91 -40.74
N GLY A 250 -4.10 3.69 -40.05
CA GLY A 250 -4.19 2.79 -38.90
C GLY A 250 -3.52 3.36 -37.64
N CYS A 251 -3.39 4.69 -37.53
CA CYS A 251 -2.75 5.35 -36.40
C CYS A 251 -3.71 6.33 -35.70
N TYR A 252 -3.48 6.55 -34.41
CA TYR A 252 -4.14 7.59 -33.62
C TYR A 252 -3.18 8.75 -33.38
N ARG A 253 -3.63 9.98 -33.68
CA ARG A 253 -2.83 11.21 -33.52
C ARG A 253 -3.45 12.12 -32.45
N PRO A 254 -2.95 12.08 -31.20
CA PRO A 254 -3.42 12.96 -30.13
C PRO A 254 -3.08 14.42 -30.44
N ALA A 255 -4.09 15.25 -30.72
CA ALA A 255 -3.92 16.65 -31.12
C ALA A 255 -3.13 17.50 -30.10
N SER A 256 -3.15 17.14 -28.82
CA SER A 256 -2.40 17.86 -27.77
C SER A 256 -0.92 17.49 -27.68
N ILE A 257 -0.50 16.40 -28.35
CA ILE A 257 0.89 15.91 -28.35
C ILE A 257 1.42 16.03 -29.78
N ALA A 258 1.92 17.22 -30.12
CA ALA A 258 2.26 17.59 -31.48
C ALA A 258 3.25 16.59 -32.12
N GLY A 259 2.86 16.06 -33.29
CA GLY A 259 3.68 15.16 -34.10
C GLY A 259 3.80 13.73 -33.56
N LEU A 260 3.07 13.36 -32.51
CA LEU A 260 2.97 11.96 -32.07
C LEU A 260 1.90 11.22 -32.88
N ALA A 261 2.26 10.06 -33.43
CA ALA A 261 1.33 9.09 -33.99
C ALA A 261 1.50 7.75 -33.27
N PHE A 262 0.41 7.18 -32.77
CA PHE A 262 0.37 5.85 -32.15
C PHE A 262 -0.22 4.84 -33.13
N CYS A 263 0.53 3.81 -33.50
CA CYS A 263 0.14 2.83 -34.52
C CYS A 263 0.07 1.42 -33.87
N PRO A 264 -1.08 1.02 -33.33
CA PRO A 264 -1.18 -0.13 -32.42
C PRO A 264 -1.12 -1.51 -33.08
N ALA A 265 -0.93 -1.60 -34.40
CA ALA A 265 -0.98 -2.88 -35.12
C ALA A 265 0.01 -3.92 -34.56
N THR A 266 1.16 -3.49 -34.06
CA THR A 266 2.20 -4.36 -33.48
C THR A 266 2.06 -4.55 -31.96
N LEU A 267 1.10 -3.90 -31.31
CA LEU A 267 0.92 -3.98 -29.85
C LEU A 267 0.59 -5.41 -29.39
N TRP A 268 -0.15 -6.16 -30.21
CA TRP A 268 -0.66 -7.49 -29.90
C TRP A 268 0.29 -8.63 -30.27
N ASP A 269 1.40 -8.31 -30.94
CA ASP A 269 2.38 -9.31 -31.35
C ASP A 269 3.37 -9.57 -30.20
N GLU A 270 3.21 -10.74 -29.56
CA GLU A 270 4.00 -11.15 -28.39
C GLU A 270 5.51 -11.19 -28.68
N ASP A 271 5.92 -11.49 -29.93
CA ASP A 271 7.33 -11.51 -30.31
C ASP A 271 7.98 -10.12 -30.20
N ASN A 272 7.19 -9.05 -30.37
CA ASN A 272 7.66 -7.66 -30.25
C ASN A 272 7.82 -7.18 -28.82
N TRP A 273 7.22 -7.86 -27.84
CA TRP A 273 7.39 -7.51 -26.43
C TRP A 273 8.82 -7.78 -25.95
N TYR A 274 9.46 -8.82 -26.51
CA TYR A 274 10.79 -9.30 -26.13
C TYR A 274 11.90 -8.92 -27.13
N CYS A 275 11.55 -8.61 -28.37
CA CYS A 275 12.52 -8.21 -29.37
C CYS A 275 12.86 -6.71 -29.26
N GLY A 276 14.15 -6.37 -29.16
CA GLY A 276 14.64 -5.00 -29.34
C GLY A 276 14.53 -4.47 -30.78
N ARG A 277 13.66 -5.06 -31.62
CA ARG A 277 13.42 -4.66 -33.00
C ARG A 277 12.31 -3.60 -33.01
N LEU A 278 12.75 -2.37 -33.25
CA LEU A 278 11.98 -1.19 -33.67
C LEU A 278 10.86 -0.71 -32.72
N GLU A 279 11.31 -0.07 -31.65
CA GLU A 279 10.52 0.82 -30.76
C GLU A 279 9.79 1.96 -31.50
N GLN A 280 10.12 2.19 -32.78
CA GLN A 280 9.55 3.23 -33.65
C GLN A 280 8.26 2.81 -34.37
N ASP A 281 7.83 1.55 -34.24
CA ASP A 281 6.59 1.10 -34.89
C ASP A 281 5.34 1.44 -34.09
N LEU A 282 5.42 1.41 -32.76
CA LEU A 282 4.28 1.69 -31.88
C LEU A 282 3.99 3.19 -31.77
N PHE A 283 5.04 4.00 -31.61
CA PHE A 283 4.95 5.46 -31.62
C PHE A 283 5.91 6.04 -32.66
N ARG A 284 5.35 6.80 -33.60
CA ARG A 284 6.08 7.52 -34.64
C ARG A 284 6.06 9.01 -34.34
N LEU A 285 7.21 9.65 -34.55
CA LEU A 285 7.32 11.10 -34.52
C LEU A 285 7.29 11.62 -35.96
N GLU A 286 6.20 12.28 -36.32
CA GLU A 286 5.99 12.88 -37.65
C GLU A 286 6.59 14.30 -37.76
N VAL A 287 7.20 14.79 -36.68
CA VAL A 287 7.92 16.07 -36.62
C VAL A 287 9.37 15.84 -36.21
N PRO A 288 10.33 16.66 -36.69
CA PRO A 288 11.72 16.56 -36.25
C PRO A 288 11.83 16.75 -34.72
N PRO A 289 12.72 16.01 -34.03
CA PRO A 289 12.97 16.23 -32.61
C PRO A 289 13.41 17.68 -32.40
N GLN A 290 12.68 18.41 -31.55
CA GLN A 290 13.06 19.77 -31.19
C GLN A 290 13.85 19.75 -29.88
N PRO A 291 14.81 20.67 -29.67
CA PRO A 291 15.46 20.83 -28.38
C PRO A 291 14.42 21.12 -27.30
N CYS A 292 14.17 20.14 -26.44
CA CYS A 292 13.17 20.21 -25.41
C CYS A 292 13.80 20.22 -24.02
N GLN A 293 13.34 21.14 -23.16
CA GLN A 293 13.80 21.18 -21.78
C GLN A 293 13.13 20.07 -20.98
N LYS A 294 13.92 19.27 -20.25
CA LYS A 294 13.37 18.25 -19.35
C LYS A 294 12.60 18.92 -18.21
N ILE A 295 11.46 18.36 -17.85
CA ILE A 295 10.71 18.75 -16.66
C ILE A 295 11.61 18.54 -15.43
N ALA A 296 11.82 19.61 -14.66
CA ALA A 296 12.46 19.55 -13.36
C ALA A 296 11.41 19.25 -12.29
N ALA A 297 11.71 18.33 -11.38
CA ALA A 297 10.88 18.13 -10.21
C ALA A 297 11.01 19.35 -9.28
N VAL A 298 9.88 19.84 -8.78
CA VAL A 298 9.84 20.93 -7.81
C VAL A 298 9.94 20.35 -6.40
N ASP A 299 10.66 21.07 -5.54
CA ASP A 299 10.75 20.77 -4.11
C ASP A 299 9.49 21.30 -3.43
N ASP A 300 8.55 20.41 -3.10
CA ASP A 300 7.26 20.70 -2.49
C ASP A 300 7.39 21.05 -1.00
N ARG A 301 8.08 22.16 -0.71
CA ARG A 301 8.24 22.67 0.65
C ARG A 301 6.99 23.44 1.07
N LEU A 302 6.00 22.75 1.63
CA LEU A 302 5.04 23.40 2.54
C LEU A 302 5.61 23.34 3.96
N ALA A 303 5.42 24.44 4.71
CA ALA A 303 5.79 24.86 6.08
C ALA A 303 6.59 23.93 7.05
N TRP A 304 6.64 22.61 6.88
CA TRP A 304 7.32 21.64 7.73
C TRP A 304 8.15 20.57 6.99
N GLY A 305 8.32 20.66 5.66
CA GLY A 305 9.17 19.76 4.86
C GLY A 305 8.44 19.02 3.74
N ARG A 306 9.20 18.37 2.84
CA ARG A 306 8.73 17.67 1.63
C ARG A 306 7.59 16.69 1.91
N LEU A 307 6.55 16.64 1.07
CA LEU A 307 5.54 15.56 1.12
C LEU A 307 6.18 14.29 0.55
N ALA A 308 6.51 13.35 1.43
CA ALA A 308 7.16 12.11 1.05
C ALA A 308 6.83 11.01 2.04
N TRP A 309 7.02 9.76 1.60
CA TRP A 309 6.93 8.57 2.43
C TRP A 309 7.59 8.79 3.79
N GLY A 310 6.75 8.75 4.82
CA GLY A 310 7.17 8.82 6.20
C GLY A 310 7.58 10.19 6.74
N ARG A 311 7.27 11.29 6.05
CA ARG A 311 7.49 12.66 6.51
C ARG A 311 6.39 13.19 7.41
N LEU A 312 5.16 12.69 7.25
CA LEU A 312 4.10 12.90 8.23
C LEU A 312 4.19 11.83 9.33
N ALA A 313 4.07 12.25 10.58
CA ALA A 313 3.91 11.32 11.70
C ALA A 313 2.68 10.44 11.46
N PHE A 314 2.83 9.14 11.67
CA PHE A 314 1.70 8.22 11.50
C PHE A 314 0.88 8.18 12.78
N ALA A 315 -0.26 8.86 12.76
CA ALA A 315 -1.24 8.93 13.84
C ALA A 315 -2.65 8.85 13.20
N PRO A 316 -3.13 7.66 12.84
CA PRO A 316 -4.41 7.50 12.17
C PRO A 316 -5.55 7.86 13.13
N ASP A 317 -6.53 8.63 12.63
CA ASP A 317 -7.73 8.97 13.39
C ASP A 317 -8.78 7.87 13.21
N VAL A 318 -8.65 6.81 14.00
CA VAL A 318 -9.51 5.63 13.89
C VAL A 318 -10.72 5.78 14.82
N GLN A 319 -11.91 5.86 14.22
CA GLN A 319 -13.19 6.05 14.91
C GLN A 319 -14.15 4.87 14.65
N LEU A 320 -15.29 4.86 15.35
CA LEU A 320 -16.35 3.86 15.12
C LEU A 320 -16.84 3.86 13.67
N GLU A 321 -17.02 5.07 13.12
CA GLU A 321 -17.40 5.33 11.74
C GLU A 321 -16.19 5.69 10.87
N ALA A 322 -16.37 5.62 9.55
CA ALA A 322 -15.32 5.96 8.60
C ALA A 322 -14.85 7.42 8.77
N THR A 323 -13.53 7.62 8.72
CA THR A 323 -12.88 8.92 8.87
C THR A 323 -12.13 9.26 7.57
N PRO A 324 -12.30 10.48 7.02
CA PRO A 324 -11.71 10.85 5.74
C PRO A 324 -10.17 10.88 5.80
N LEU A 325 -9.53 10.35 4.76
CA LEU A 325 -8.09 10.41 4.54
C LEU A 325 -7.78 11.60 3.61
N SER A 326 -6.92 12.51 4.04
CA SER A 326 -6.40 13.59 3.18
C SER A 326 -5.34 13.08 2.20
N PHE A 327 -5.10 13.82 1.12
CA PHE A 327 -4.02 13.52 0.18
C PHE A 327 -2.65 13.50 0.85
N GLU A 328 -2.38 14.45 1.75
CA GLU A 328 -1.10 14.57 2.47
C GLU A 328 -0.85 13.36 3.38
N GLN A 329 -1.91 12.86 4.04
CA GLN A 329 -1.85 11.62 4.79
C GLN A 329 -1.59 10.43 3.86
N TYR A 330 -2.35 10.31 2.77
CA TYR A 330 -2.18 9.23 1.79
C TYR A 330 -0.75 9.18 1.24
N ILE A 331 -0.22 10.28 0.68
CA ILE A 331 1.10 10.29 0.04
C ILE A 331 2.25 10.07 1.06
N CYS A 332 2.06 10.47 2.32
CA CYS A 332 3.05 10.24 3.37
C CYS A 332 2.94 8.87 4.05
N TRP A 333 1.76 8.24 4.04
CA TRP A 333 1.47 7.01 4.78
C TRP A 333 1.30 5.77 3.91
N ALA A 334 1.03 5.91 2.60
CA ALA A 334 0.90 4.78 1.68
C ALA A 334 2.26 4.24 1.27
N PRO A 335 2.55 2.94 1.48
CA PRO A 335 3.79 2.34 1.02
C PRO A 335 3.76 2.16 -0.51
N PRO A 336 4.92 1.87 -1.13
CA PRO A 336 4.92 1.31 -2.48
C PRO A 336 3.98 0.09 -2.55
N ALA A 337 3.22 -0.04 -3.63
CA ALA A 337 2.24 -1.11 -3.80
C ALA A 337 2.88 -2.45 -4.19
N LYS A 338 3.99 -2.82 -3.54
CA LYS A 338 4.67 -4.09 -3.72
C LYS A 338 4.04 -5.14 -2.81
N PHE A 339 3.13 -5.95 -3.37
CA PHE A 339 2.36 -6.93 -2.62
C PHE A 339 3.08 -8.27 -2.62
N GLU A 340 3.74 -8.60 -1.51
CA GLU A 340 4.51 -9.82 -1.35
C GLU A 340 3.88 -10.74 -0.29
N PHE A 341 4.28 -12.02 -0.32
CA PHE A 341 3.92 -12.97 0.72
C PHE A 341 5.19 -13.70 1.18
N TRP A 342 5.59 -13.50 2.43
CA TRP A 342 6.74 -14.21 3.00
C TRP A 342 6.56 -14.33 4.52
N GLU A 343 7.23 -15.31 5.13
CA GLU A 343 7.02 -15.67 6.55
C GLU A 343 5.55 -15.98 6.91
N GLY A 344 4.81 -16.53 5.95
CA GLY A 344 3.42 -16.94 6.16
C GLY A 344 2.40 -15.81 6.24
N LYS A 345 2.76 -14.57 5.85
CA LYS A 345 1.84 -13.42 5.87
C LYS A 345 2.06 -12.44 4.71
N PRO A 346 1.04 -11.64 4.34
CA PRO A 346 1.18 -10.57 3.36
C PRO A 346 2.12 -9.47 3.84
N ARG A 347 2.93 -8.92 2.93
CA ARG A 347 4.00 -7.95 3.22
C ARG A 347 3.98 -6.86 2.16
N ILE A 348 3.78 -5.62 2.59
CA ILE A 348 3.64 -4.43 1.73
C ILE A 348 4.32 -3.27 2.44
N GLY A 349 5.43 -2.77 1.89
CA GLY A 349 6.22 -1.69 2.50
C GLY A 349 6.87 -2.03 3.86
N GLY A 350 7.12 -3.30 4.12
CA GLY A 350 7.63 -3.79 5.40
C GLY A 350 6.67 -3.54 6.58
N ASP A 351 7.17 -3.62 7.80
CA ASP A 351 6.35 -3.49 9.02
C ASP A 351 5.67 -2.12 9.12
N ARG A 352 6.40 -1.05 8.75
CA ARG A 352 5.85 0.31 8.69
C ARG A 352 4.73 0.42 7.65
N GLY A 353 4.91 -0.17 6.48
CA GLY A 353 3.90 -0.20 5.42
C GLY A 353 2.63 -0.92 5.84
N ILE A 354 2.77 -2.11 6.45
CA ILE A 354 1.61 -2.85 6.96
C ILE A 354 0.89 -2.08 8.06
N ARG A 355 1.62 -1.52 9.03
CA ARG A 355 1.02 -0.68 10.09
C ARG A 355 0.20 0.45 9.49
N ASN A 356 0.78 1.15 8.53
CA ASN A 356 0.14 2.30 7.92
C ASN A 356 -1.09 1.90 7.10
N LEU A 357 -0.98 0.84 6.30
CA LEU A 357 -2.10 0.30 5.52
C LEU A 357 -3.25 -0.13 6.42
N ILE A 358 -2.99 -0.86 7.51
CA ILE A 358 -4.04 -1.26 8.45
C ILE A 358 -4.73 0.00 9.00
N GLY A 359 -3.99 1.00 9.46
CA GLY A 359 -4.62 2.23 9.99
C GLY A 359 -5.44 3.00 8.95
N MET A 360 -4.93 3.16 7.72
CA MET A 360 -5.69 3.81 6.64
C MET A 360 -6.95 3.02 6.24
N LEU A 361 -6.89 1.68 6.24
CA LEU A 361 -8.04 0.83 5.98
C LEU A 361 -9.06 0.90 7.13
N LEU A 362 -8.61 0.94 8.38
CA LEU A 362 -9.48 1.17 9.54
C LEU A 362 -10.17 2.53 9.46
N MET A 363 -9.46 3.58 9.05
CA MET A 363 -10.07 4.90 8.78
C MET A 363 -11.11 4.82 7.66
N ALA A 364 -10.79 4.15 6.55
CA ALA A 364 -11.69 4.05 5.39
C ALA A 364 -13.02 3.35 5.70
N PHE A 365 -13.03 2.42 6.66
CA PHE A 365 -14.22 1.63 7.01
C PHE A 365 -14.89 2.01 8.34
N GLY A 366 -14.13 2.57 9.29
CA GLY A 366 -14.56 2.68 10.69
C GLY A 366 -14.52 1.33 11.41
N LEU A 367 -14.35 1.36 12.74
CA LEU A 367 -14.21 0.14 13.53
C LEU A 367 -15.45 -0.76 13.48
N THR A 368 -16.66 -0.20 13.49
CA THR A 368 -17.91 -0.99 13.45
C THR A 368 -18.02 -1.82 12.16
N SER A 369 -17.46 -1.33 11.06
CA SER A 369 -17.35 -2.11 9.82
C SER A 369 -16.14 -3.04 9.84
N SER A 370 -14.97 -2.57 10.31
CA SER A 370 -13.72 -3.33 10.27
C SER A 370 -13.70 -4.57 11.15
N VAL A 371 -14.35 -4.56 12.33
CA VAL A 371 -14.32 -5.73 13.23
C VAL A 371 -15.01 -6.96 12.63
N ARG A 372 -15.82 -6.81 11.58
CA ARG A 372 -16.50 -7.91 10.89
C ARG A 372 -15.59 -8.75 9.99
N VAL A 373 -14.34 -8.31 9.73
CA VAL A 373 -13.42 -9.05 8.85
C VAL A 373 -12.75 -10.25 9.51
N LEU A 374 -12.86 -10.35 10.85
CA LEU A 374 -12.37 -11.46 11.67
C LEU A 374 -13.45 -11.89 12.68
N PRO A 375 -13.38 -13.13 13.20
CA PRO A 375 -14.26 -13.58 14.27
C PRO A 375 -14.09 -12.71 15.54
N PRO A 376 -15.17 -12.44 16.31
CA PRO A 376 -15.10 -11.59 17.51
C PRO A 376 -14.10 -12.10 18.55
N GLN A 377 -13.92 -13.42 18.65
CA GLN A 377 -12.99 -14.07 19.57
C GLN A 377 -11.53 -13.66 19.30
N ALA A 378 -11.17 -13.42 18.03
CA ALA A 378 -9.82 -12.97 17.66
C ALA A 378 -9.54 -11.56 18.19
N TRP A 379 -10.53 -10.67 18.11
CA TRP A 379 -10.44 -9.31 18.65
C TRP A 379 -10.38 -9.29 20.18
N ILE A 380 -11.26 -10.04 20.84
CA ILE A 380 -11.30 -10.12 22.31
C ILE A 380 -9.97 -10.64 22.87
N ARG A 381 -9.37 -11.65 22.22
CA ARG A 381 -8.05 -12.15 22.59
C ARG A 381 -6.96 -11.09 22.43
N ALA A 382 -6.92 -10.41 21.29
CA ALA A 382 -5.95 -9.35 21.03
C ALA A 382 -6.08 -8.19 22.03
N LEU A 383 -7.30 -7.80 22.39
CA LEU A 383 -7.54 -6.77 23.41
C LEU A 383 -7.07 -7.22 24.80
N ARG A 384 -7.30 -8.50 25.16
CA ARG A 384 -6.82 -9.07 26.44
C ARG A 384 -5.31 -9.08 26.52
N GLN A 385 -4.66 -9.56 25.47
CA GLN A 385 -3.20 -9.55 25.34
C GLN A 385 -2.64 -8.13 25.44
N ARG A 386 -3.27 -7.16 24.76
CA ARG A 386 -2.90 -5.75 24.88
C ARG A 386 -3.03 -5.24 26.31
N LEU A 387 -4.14 -5.55 26.99
CA LEU A 387 -4.37 -5.13 28.37
C LEU A 387 -3.31 -5.69 29.33
N GLU A 388 -2.96 -6.98 29.19
CA GLU A 388 -1.89 -7.62 29.96
C GLU A 388 -0.52 -6.96 29.72
N TRP A 389 -0.25 -6.58 28.47
CA TRP A 389 0.97 -5.87 28.08
C TRP A 389 1.05 -4.46 28.65
N GLU A 390 -0.05 -3.72 28.64
CA GLU A 390 -0.12 -2.37 29.22
C GLU A 390 0.06 -2.44 30.74
N GLN A 391 -0.55 -3.42 31.42
CA GLN A 391 -0.37 -3.65 32.86
C GLN A 391 1.06 -4.05 33.24
N SER A 392 1.76 -4.74 32.34
CA SER A 392 3.13 -5.22 32.56
C SER A 392 4.21 -4.36 31.88
N ASP A 393 3.86 -3.19 31.33
CA ASP A 393 4.75 -2.37 30.49
C ASP A 393 6.09 -2.06 31.17
N ARG A 394 6.06 -1.68 32.46
CA ARG A 394 7.30 -1.40 33.22
C ARG A 394 8.25 -2.60 33.25
N LYS A 395 7.71 -3.81 33.41
CA LYS A 395 8.49 -5.05 33.39
C LYS A 395 9.00 -5.34 31.98
N ARG A 396 8.17 -5.14 30.94
CA ARG A 396 8.54 -5.32 29.53
C ARG A 396 9.66 -4.36 29.12
N LYS A 397 9.55 -3.06 29.45
CA LYS A 397 10.61 -2.07 29.23
C LYS A 397 11.90 -2.45 29.95
N ALA A 398 11.82 -2.95 31.20
CA ALA A 398 13.02 -3.41 31.91
C ALA A 398 13.71 -4.59 31.20
N GLN A 399 12.94 -5.56 30.67
CA GLN A 399 13.48 -6.67 29.87
C GLN A 399 14.11 -6.17 28.55
N TRP A 400 13.48 -5.20 27.88
CA TRP A 400 14.03 -4.61 26.66
C TRP A 400 15.31 -3.83 26.92
N TRP A 401 15.44 -3.16 28.07
CA TRP A 401 16.70 -2.54 28.51
C TRP A 401 17.79 -3.59 28.74
N GLN A 402 17.47 -4.73 29.36
CA GLN A 402 18.44 -5.82 29.50
C GLN A 402 18.92 -6.34 28.14
N LEU A 403 18.00 -6.53 27.19
CA LEU A 403 18.34 -6.93 25.82
C LEU A 403 19.20 -5.87 25.11
N ALA A 404 18.87 -4.58 25.26
CA ALA A 404 19.67 -3.48 24.72
C ALA A 404 21.10 -3.48 25.26
N HIS A 405 21.28 -3.77 26.55
CA HIS A 405 22.60 -3.91 27.17
C HIS A 405 23.36 -5.13 26.64
N GLN A 406 22.69 -6.28 26.46
CA GLN A 406 23.30 -7.49 25.88
C GLN A 406 23.75 -7.25 24.43
N ALA A 407 22.89 -6.63 23.63
CA ALA A 407 23.20 -6.23 22.25
C ALA A 407 24.39 -5.26 22.21
N ALA A 408 24.41 -4.26 23.08
CA ALA A 408 25.51 -3.31 23.15
C ALA A 408 26.85 -3.97 23.53
N ALA A 409 26.83 -4.91 24.48
CA ALA A 409 28.02 -5.68 24.86
C ALA A 409 28.54 -6.52 23.68
N LEU A 410 27.65 -7.22 22.98
CA LEU A 410 27.99 -8.05 21.84
C LEU A 410 28.58 -7.25 20.68
N LEU A 411 28.03 -6.06 20.41
CA LEU A 411 28.52 -5.14 19.38
C LEU A 411 29.91 -4.58 19.72
N ARG A 412 30.14 -4.24 20.99
CA ARG A 412 31.46 -3.79 21.48
C ARG A 412 32.50 -4.88 21.31
N GLU A 413 32.19 -6.11 21.72
CA GLU A 413 33.11 -7.24 21.65
C GLU A 413 33.41 -7.67 20.21
N SER A 414 32.38 -7.80 19.38
CA SER A 414 32.52 -8.37 18.03
C SER A 414 33.00 -7.37 16.99
N TYR A 415 32.72 -6.07 17.18
CA TYR A 415 32.93 -5.04 16.14
C TYR A 415 33.68 -3.80 16.64
N GLY A 416 34.03 -3.72 17.93
CA GLY A 416 34.77 -2.57 18.48
C GLY A 416 33.99 -1.26 18.39
N VAL A 417 32.67 -1.31 18.59
CA VAL A 417 31.81 -0.13 18.55
C VAL A 417 31.99 0.69 19.83
N ASP A 418 32.42 1.94 19.70
CA ASP A 418 32.71 2.79 20.86
C ASP A 418 31.47 3.50 21.43
N ARG A 419 30.50 3.83 20.57
CA ARG A 419 29.29 4.58 20.96
C ARG A 419 28.03 3.92 20.44
N ILE A 420 27.11 3.67 21.37
CA ILE A 420 25.78 3.10 21.14
C ILE A 420 24.76 3.95 21.90
N SER A 421 23.60 4.18 21.31
CA SER A 421 22.48 4.86 21.97
C SER A 421 21.18 4.14 21.66
N VAL A 422 20.22 4.21 22.58
CA VAL A 422 18.86 3.69 22.37
C VAL A 422 17.97 4.85 21.96
N ILE A 423 17.15 4.66 20.92
CA ILE A 423 16.15 5.63 20.47
C ILE A 423 14.79 4.95 20.30
N GLY A 424 13.74 5.75 20.10
CA GLY A 424 12.40 5.25 19.79
C GLY A 424 11.61 4.85 21.03
N ASP A 425 10.83 3.77 20.92
CA ASP A 425 9.74 3.45 21.85
C ASP A 425 10.22 3.12 23.27
N LEU A 426 11.41 2.51 23.40
CA LEU A 426 11.94 2.12 24.71
C LEU A 426 12.26 3.31 25.62
N VAL A 427 12.64 4.45 25.04
CA VAL A 427 13.02 5.67 25.79
C VAL A 427 11.87 6.66 25.95
N ARG A 428 10.72 6.42 25.29
CA ARG A 428 9.52 7.24 25.41
C ARG A 428 8.71 6.88 26.65
N SER A 429 7.92 7.85 27.11
CA SER A 429 6.95 7.64 28.20
C SER A 429 5.78 6.74 27.78
N ASP A 430 5.44 6.72 26.49
CA ASP A 430 4.34 5.94 25.93
C ASP A 430 4.52 4.43 26.18
N LEU A 431 3.41 3.71 26.30
CA LEU A 431 3.41 2.25 26.50
C LEU A 431 3.92 1.52 25.26
N LEU A 432 4.64 0.42 25.46
CA LEU A 432 5.02 -0.48 24.39
C LEU A 432 3.79 -1.21 23.84
N ASN A 433 3.57 -1.13 22.53
CA ASN A 433 2.46 -1.79 21.84
C ASN A 433 2.97 -2.78 20.78
N TYR A 434 2.05 -3.35 20.00
CA TYR A 434 2.34 -4.32 18.94
C TYR A 434 3.38 -3.82 17.92
N TRP A 435 3.39 -2.51 17.66
CA TRP A 435 4.27 -1.86 16.68
C TRP A 435 5.57 -1.32 17.27
N SER A 436 5.78 -1.45 18.58
CA SER A 436 6.99 -0.96 19.23
C SER A 436 8.21 -1.80 18.87
N ASP A 437 9.34 -1.15 18.69
CA ASP A 437 10.62 -1.79 18.37
C ASP A 437 11.76 -1.32 19.28
N LEU A 438 12.75 -2.18 19.48
CA LEU A 438 14.01 -1.79 20.12
C LEU A 438 14.95 -1.24 19.05
N THR A 439 15.27 0.06 19.09
CA THR A 439 16.18 0.67 18.11
C THR A 439 17.47 1.15 18.74
N LEU A 440 18.60 0.66 18.23
CA LEU A 440 19.95 1.07 18.60
C LEU A 440 20.55 1.95 17.51
N VAL A 441 21.17 3.06 17.89
CA VAL A 441 22.03 3.86 17.01
C VAL A 441 23.48 3.53 17.33
N VAL A 442 24.24 3.19 16.31
CA VAL A 442 25.59 2.63 16.44
C VAL A 442 26.56 3.49 15.64
N TRP A 443 27.62 4.00 16.29
CA TRP A 443 28.67 4.81 15.65
C TRP A 443 29.95 4.00 15.50
N GLY A 444 30.58 4.05 14.33
CA GLY A 444 31.90 3.49 14.10
C GLY A 444 32.23 3.29 12.61
N ASP A 445 33.48 3.56 12.24
CA ASP A 445 33.95 3.51 10.85
C ASP A 445 34.02 2.07 10.27
N LYS A 446 33.90 1.06 11.13
CA LYS A 446 33.94 -0.38 10.79
C LYS A 446 32.58 -1.00 10.51
N LEU A 447 31.50 -0.22 10.46
CA LEU A 447 30.13 -0.71 10.22
C LEU A 447 29.86 -1.07 8.74
N LYS A 448 30.88 -1.40 7.96
CA LYS A 448 30.78 -1.89 6.57
C LYS A 448 30.16 -3.30 6.46
N HIS A 449 29.69 -3.87 7.57
CA HIS A 449 29.24 -5.25 7.70
C HIS A 449 27.81 -5.35 8.28
N GLU A 450 26.88 -4.49 7.84
CA GLU A 450 25.49 -4.46 8.35
C GLU A 450 24.83 -5.84 8.45
N TYR A 451 25.02 -6.68 7.43
CA TYR A 451 24.46 -8.03 7.41
C TYR A 451 25.03 -8.94 8.52
N GLN A 452 26.33 -8.88 8.78
CA GLN A 452 26.98 -9.70 9.82
C GLN A 452 26.56 -9.25 11.21
N ILE A 453 26.36 -7.94 11.38
CA ILE A 453 25.85 -7.37 12.62
C ILE A 453 24.42 -7.88 12.89
N TYR A 454 23.57 -7.89 11.87
CA TYR A 454 22.22 -8.43 11.97
C TYR A 454 22.23 -9.91 12.37
N GLN A 455 23.05 -10.74 11.71
CA GLN A 455 23.23 -12.16 12.07
C GLN A 455 23.76 -12.38 13.49
N THR A 456 24.61 -11.47 13.96
CA THR A 456 25.17 -11.57 15.32
C THR A 456 24.10 -11.27 16.36
N LEU A 457 23.27 -10.26 16.12
CA LEU A 457 22.20 -9.86 17.03
C LEU A 457 20.99 -10.78 17.00
N SER A 458 20.71 -11.44 15.88
CA SER A 458 19.63 -12.44 15.80
C SER A 458 19.83 -13.61 16.78
N LYS A 459 21.06 -13.81 17.31
CA LYS A 459 21.35 -14.80 18.36
C LYS A 459 20.74 -14.44 19.72
N LEU A 460 20.38 -13.17 19.94
CA LEU A 460 19.78 -12.71 21.20
C LEU A 460 18.27 -12.99 21.29
N GLY A 461 17.68 -13.51 20.22
CA GLY A 461 16.27 -13.85 20.12
C GLY A 461 15.58 -13.09 19.00
N GLU A 462 14.37 -13.54 18.65
CA GLU A 462 13.56 -12.95 17.59
C GLU A 462 12.70 -11.77 18.08
N LEU A 463 12.45 -11.68 19.40
CA LEU A 463 11.58 -10.67 20.00
C LEU A 463 12.20 -10.00 21.24
N PRO A 464 11.98 -8.68 21.42
CA PRO A 464 11.42 -7.74 20.44
C PRO A 464 12.30 -7.59 19.20
N GLN A 465 11.72 -7.07 18.10
CA GLN A 465 12.49 -6.76 16.91
C GLN A 465 13.55 -5.70 17.25
N LEU A 466 14.82 -6.07 17.02
CA LEU A 466 15.96 -5.20 17.25
C LEU A 466 16.40 -4.58 15.93
N ASN A 467 16.29 -3.25 15.86
CA ASN A 467 16.68 -2.45 14.72
C ASN A 467 17.98 -1.71 14.99
N ILE A 468 18.86 -1.63 14.00
CA ILE A 468 20.04 -0.78 14.04
C ILE A 468 19.90 0.37 13.06
N ARG A 469 20.33 1.54 13.50
CA ARG A 469 20.51 2.71 12.65
C ARG A 469 21.95 3.19 12.74
N LEU A 470 22.48 3.59 11.59
CA LEU A 470 23.68 4.40 11.54
C LEU A 470 23.28 5.87 11.72
N PRO A 471 24.13 6.69 12.37
CA PRO A 471 23.93 8.14 12.40
C PRO A 471 23.86 8.69 10.97
N ALA A 472 22.91 9.58 10.73
CA ALA A 472 22.73 10.28 9.46
C ALA A 472 23.81 11.34 9.24
#